data_AF-A0A524CJT4-F1
#
_entry.id   AF-A0A524CJT4-F1
#
_cell.length_a   1.000
_cell.length_b   1.000
_cell.length_c   1.000
_cell.angle_alpha   90.00
_cell.angle_beta   90.00
_cell.angle_gamma   90.00
#
_symmetry.space_group_name_H-M   'P 1'
#
loop_
_entity.id
_entity.type
_entity.pdbx_description
1 polymer ?
#
loop_
_entity_poly.entity_id
_entity_poly.type
_entity_poly.pdbx_seq_one_letter_code
_entity_poly.pdbx_strand_id
1 'polypeptide(L)'
;MPTEEGQDDNEGNKEYLDSDDDEEYDDDEYDDDEYDDEIDPEETIQQIIQLLAQVCNNSSVPRNIRRAADDAIRILESEKGTPAHKASNAISILDEISQDPNCPLYARTKIWNTVSLLETIQD
;
A
#
# COMPACT_ATOMS: atom_id res chain seq x y z
N MET A 1 60.64 -12.32 29.39
CA MET A 1 60.89 -13.70 28.94
C MET A 1 59.59 -14.28 28.43
N PRO A 2 59.65 -15.08 27.36
CA PRO A 2 59.11 -14.77 26.03
C PRO A 2 57.90 -15.69 25.73
N THR A 3 57.23 -15.77 24.58
CA THR A 3 57.51 -15.40 23.18
C THR A 3 56.20 -15.58 22.38
N GLU A 4 56.30 -15.27 21.08
CA GLU A 4 55.59 -15.89 19.95
C GLU A 4 54.24 -15.29 19.55
N GLU A 5 53.97 -15.06 18.28
CA GLU A 5 54.72 -14.83 17.03
C GLU A 5 53.64 -14.83 15.94
N GLY A 6 53.93 -14.22 14.79
CA GLY A 6 53.02 -14.13 13.64
C GLY A 6 52.82 -12.67 13.24
N GLN A 7 53.82 -11.97 12.68
CA GLN A 7 54.21 -12.03 11.25
C GLN A 7 52.99 -11.86 10.33
N ASP A 8 52.97 -10.99 9.33
CA ASP A 8 53.92 -10.04 8.79
C ASP A 8 53.14 -9.25 7.71
N ASP A 9 53.78 -8.24 7.12
CA ASP A 9 53.54 -7.83 5.73
C ASP A 9 52.36 -6.89 5.42
N ASN A 10 52.65 -5.60 5.57
CA ASN A 10 52.79 -4.68 4.44
C ASN A 10 51.75 -4.80 3.30
N GLU A 11 50.75 -3.92 3.31
CA GLU A 11 50.30 -3.29 2.07
C GLU A 11 50.31 -1.78 2.28
N GLY A 12 51.36 -1.16 1.74
CA GLY A 12 51.38 0.27 1.51
C GLY A 12 50.32 0.72 0.51
N ASN A 13 50.26 2.04 0.41
CA ASN A 13 49.68 2.85 -0.66
C ASN A 13 48.18 3.17 -0.55
N LYS A 14 47.88 4.41 -0.12
CA LYS A 14 47.76 5.54 -1.07
C LYS A 14 47.54 6.85 -0.31
N GLU A 15 48.52 7.74 -0.48
CA GLU A 15 48.37 9.16 -0.81
C GLU A 15 46.98 9.76 -0.53
N TYR A 16 46.84 10.48 0.59
CA TYR A 16 45.79 11.48 0.73
C TYR A 16 46.21 12.66 -0.16
N LEU A 17 45.76 12.63 -1.42
CA LEU A 17 45.86 13.79 -2.30
C LEU A 17 44.85 14.82 -1.82
N ASP A 18 45.37 15.95 -1.33
CA ASP A 18 44.66 17.22 -1.39
C ASP A 18 44.25 17.45 -2.85
N SER A 19 42.96 17.42 -3.12
CA SER A 19 42.39 17.92 -4.38
C SER A 19 41.12 18.66 -4.01
N ASP A 20 41.19 19.97 -4.14
CA ASP A 20 40.06 20.87 -4.26
C ASP A 20 39.15 20.41 -5.41
N ASP A 21 38.26 19.46 -5.15
CA ASP A 21 37.02 19.31 -5.91
C ASP A 21 35.95 20.02 -5.09
N ASP A 22 35.85 21.34 -5.30
CA ASP A 22 34.56 22.02 -5.24
C ASP A 22 33.68 21.28 -6.26
N GLU A 23 33.00 20.23 -5.82
CA GLU A 23 31.83 19.71 -6.54
C GLU A 23 30.84 20.88 -6.57
N GLU A 24 30.92 21.65 -7.64
CA GLU A 24 29.87 22.56 -8.09
C GLU A 24 28.65 21.66 -8.24
N TYR A 25 27.80 21.64 -7.20
CA TYR A 25 26.45 21.14 -7.34
C TYR A 25 25.84 22.03 -8.41
N ASP A 26 25.83 21.53 -9.65
CA ASP A 26 24.95 22.06 -10.68
C ASP A 26 23.57 22.03 -10.02
N ASP A 27 23.09 23.23 -9.71
CA ASP A 27 21.71 23.53 -9.30
C ASP A 27 20.86 23.30 -10.54
N ASP A 28 20.89 22.07 -11.06
CA ASP A 28 19.91 21.52 -11.96
C ASP A 28 18.63 21.58 -11.14
N GLU A 29 17.95 22.71 -11.34
CA GLU A 29 16.59 23.02 -10.97
C GLU A 29 15.85 21.70 -10.87
N TYR A 30 15.60 21.23 -9.64
CA TYR A 30 14.69 20.13 -9.44
C TYR A 30 13.41 20.61 -10.10
N ASP A 31 13.13 20.11 -11.31
CA ASP A 31 11.82 20.18 -11.92
C ASP A 31 10.93 19.46 -10.89
N ASP A 32 10.40 20.27 -9.99
CA ASP A 32 9.28 20.00 -9.11
C ASP A 32 8.05 19.92 -10.02
N ASP A 33 8.14 19.07 -11.04
CA ASP A 33 6.99 18.47 -11.69
C ASP A 33 6.37 17.60 -10.60
N GLU A 34 5.61 18.27 -9.75
CA GLU A 34 4.63 17.75 -8.84
C GLU A 34 3.92 16.62 -9.58
N TYR A 35 4.35 15.37 -9.32
CA TYR A 35 3.62 14.19 -9.75
C TYR A 35 2.31 14.23 -8.99
N ASP A 36 1.35 14.98 -9.53
CA ASP A 36 -0.06 14.85 -9.19
C ASP A 36 -0.44 13.45 -9.67
N ASP A 37 -0.27 12.48 -8.77
CA ASP A 37 -0.66 11.09 -8.95
C ASP A 37 -2.19 11.09 -9.01
N GLU A 38 -2.73 11.47 -10.17
CA GLU A 38 -4.17 11.60 -10.42
C GLU A 38 -4.79 10.23 -10.19
N ILE A 39 -5.41 10.05 -9.02
CA ILE A 39 -5.97 8.76 -8.60
C ILE A 39 -7.05 8.37 -9.60
N ASP A 40 -6.78 7.38 -10.45
CA ASP A 40 -7.82 6.80 -11.30
C ASP A 40 -8.80 6.03 -10.40
N PRO A 41 -10.06 6.49 -10.29
CA PRO A 41 -11.05 5.83 -9.45
C PRO A 41 -11.35 4.42 -9.93
N GLU A 42 -11.23 4.14 -11.23
CA GLU A 42 -11.49 2.81 -11.78
C GLU A 42 -10.38 1.83 -11.41
N GLU A 43 -9.10 2.24 -11.51
CA GLU A 43 -7.99 1.39 -11.05
C GLU A 43 -8.08 1.08 -9.56
N THR A 44 -8.43 2.10 -8.76
CA THR A 44 -8.62 1.95 -7.32
C THR A 44 -9.79 0.99 -7.02
N ILE A 45 -10.90 1.10 -7.74
CA ILE A 45 -12.05 0.16 -7.64
C ILE A 45 -11.62 -1.27 -7.97
N GLN A 46 -10.84 -1.47 -9.03
CA GLN A 46 -10.34 -2.80 -9.40
C GLN A 46 -9.46 -3.39 -8.31
N GLN A 47 -8.57 -2.59 -7.71
CA GLN A 47 -7.75 -3.00 -6.58
C GLN A 47 -8.60 -3.42 -5.37
N ILE A 48 -9.61 -2.62 -5.04
CA ILE A 48 -10.58 -2.91 -3.97
C ILE A 48 -11.31 -4.23 -4.22
N ILE A 49 -11.81 -4.46 -5.44
CA ILE A 49 -12.51 -5.69 -5.81
C ILE A 49 -11.60 -6.91 -5.57
N GLN A 50 -10.33 -6.83 -5.94
CA GLN A 50 -9.36 -7.91 -5.70
C GLN A 50 -9.15 -8.17 -4.20
N LEU A 51 -9.07 -7.12 -3.38
CA LEU A 51 -8.92 -7.26 -1.92
C LEU A 51 -10.15 -7.93 -1.29
N LEU A 52 -11.35 -7.50 -1.68
CA LEU A 52 -12.60 -8.09 -1.20
C LEU A 52 -12.79 -9.53 -1.69
N ALA A 53 -12.40 -9.84 -2.93
CA ALA A 53 -12.47 -11.19 -3.48
C ALA A 53 -11.62 -12.19 -2.66
N GLN A 54 -10.48 -11.76 -2.12
CA GLN A 54 -9.68 -12.59 -1.21
C GLN A 54 -10.42 -12.91 0.10
N VAL A 55 -11.26 -11.99 0.60
CA VAL A 55 -12.11 -12.22 1.77
C VAL A 55 -13.25 -13.17 1.42
N CYS A 56 -13.91 -12.98 0.28
CA CYS A 56 -15.00 -13.83 -0.22
C CYS A 56 -14.57 -15.28 -0.45
N ASN A 57 -13.36 -15.51 -0.96
CA ASN A 57 -12.87 -16.84 -1.32
C ASN A 57 -12.28 -17.62 -0.13
N ASN A 58 -12.08 -16.98 1.02
CA ASN A 58 -11.46 -17.62 2.17
C ASN A 58 -12.49 -18.37 3.02
N SER A 59 -12.39 -19.70 3.05
CA SER A 59 -13.30 -20.57 3.81
C SER A 59 -13.27 -20.38 5.32
N SER A 60 -12.20 -19.78 5.86
CA SER A 60 -12.07 -19.45 7.29
C SER A 60 -12.88 -18.22 7.69
N VAL A 61 -13.45 -17.47 6.74
CA VAL A 61 -14.34 -16.35 7.00
C VAL A 61 -15.79 -16.82 7.14
N PRO A 62 -16.50 -16.38 8.19
CA PRO A 62 -17.93 -16.59 8.33
C PRO A 62 -18.75 -16.19 7.09
N ARG A 63 -19.82 -16.93 6.82
CA ARG A 63 -20.64 -16.78 5.60
C ARG A 63 -21.25 -15.39 5.45
N ASN A 64 -21.63 -14.75 6.54
CA ASN A 64 -22.21 -13.41 6.54
C ASN A 64 -21.22 -12.35 6.02
N ILE A 65 -19.98 -12.38 6.51
CA ILE A 65 -18.92 -11.45 6.08
C ILE A 65 -18.57 -11.66 4.61
N ARG A 66 -18.46 -12.93 4.18
CA ARG A 66 -18.22 -13.25 2.76
C ARG A 66 -19.34 -12.76 1.86
N ARG A 67 -20.60 -12.86 2.30
CA ARG A 67 -21.76 -12.36 1.55
C ARG A 67 -21.74 -10.83 1.44
N ALA A 68 -21.48 -10.14 2.53
CA ALA A 68 -21.42 -8.68 2.51
C ALA A 68 -20.27 -8.16 1.63
N ALA A 69 -19.11 -8.81 1.66
CA ALA A 69 -18.00 -8.49 0.76
C ALA A 69 -18.37 -8.74 -0.72
N ASP A 70 -19.09 -9.83 -1.03
CA ASP A 70 -19.61 -10.12 -2.38
C ASP A 70 -20.65 -9.08 -2.83
N ASP A 71 -21.53 -8.64 -1.93
CA ASP A 71 -22.51 -7.59 -2.20
C ASP A 71 -21.84 -6.22 -2.44
N ALA A 72 -20.78 -5.89 -1.69
CA ALA A 72 -19.98 -4.69 -1.92
C ALA A 72 -19.28 -4.73 -3.30
N ILE A 73 -18.70 -5.87 -3.71
CA ILE A 73 -18.11 -6.05 -5.04
C ILE A 73 -19.14 -5.77 -6.14
N ARG A 74 -20.36 -6.34 -6.03
CA ARG A 74 -21.42 -6.12 -7.02
C ARG A 74 -21.84 -4.66 -7.16
N ILE A 75 -21.80 -3.89 -6.08
CA ILE A 75 -22.11 -2.47 -6.11
C ILE A 75 -21.04 -1.72 -6.90
N LEU A 76 -19.77 -2.03 -6.65
CA LEU A 76 -18.62 -1.41 -7.31
C LEU A 76 -18.56 -1.75 -8.81
N GLU A 77 -18.84 -3.00 -9.17
CA GLU A 77 -18.92 -3.50 -10.55
C GLU A 77 -20.16 -3.01 -11.31
N SER A 78 -21.13 -2.38 -10.64
CA SER A 78 -22.35 -1.95 -11.30
C SER A 78 -22.08 -0.84 -12.31
N GLU A 79 -22.70 -0.94 -13.49
CA GLU A 79 -22.69 0.09 -14.55
C GLU A 79 -23.56 1.31 -14.18
N LYS A 80 -24.22 1.29 -13.02
CA LYS A 80 -25.19 2.29 -12.60
C LYS A 80 -24.63 3.15 -11.47
N GLY A 81 -24.68 4.46 -11.67
CA GLY A 81 -24.25 5.44 -10.67
C GLY A 81 -22.82 5.91 -10.89
N THR A 82 -22.46 6.99 -10.20
CA THR A 82 -21.09 7.54 -10.20
C THR A 82 -20.17 6.71 -9.31
N PRO A 83 -18.84 6.70 -9.55
CA PRO A 83 -17.87 6.04 -8.68
C PRO A 83 -18.05 6.39 -7.20
N ALA A 84 -18.21 7.68 -6.88
CA ALA A 84 -18.47 8.14 -5.51
C ALA A 84 -19.76 7.56 -4.89
N HIS A 85 -20.85 7.47 -5.65
CA HIS A 85 -22.10 6.87 -5.15
C HIS A 85 -21.95 5.36 -4.90
N LYS A 86 -21.22 4.67 -5.78
CA LYS A 86 -20.88 3.24 -5.59
C LYS A 86 -20.01 3.05 -4.35
N ALA A 87 -19.01 3.91 -4.15
CA ALA A 87 -18.12 3.88 -3.01
C ALA A 87 -18.89 4.07 -1.68
N SER A 88 -19.76 5.07 -1.60
CA SER A 88 -20.57 5.34 -0.40
C SER A 88 -21.45 4.16 0.02
N ASN A 89 -22.10 3.51 -0.95
CA ASN A 89 -22.91 2.32 -0.70
C ASN A 89 -22.05 1.12 -0.25
N ALA A 90 -20.88 0.92 -0.87
CA ALA A 90 -19.95 -0.15 -0.49
C ALA A 90 -19.37 0.07 0.91
N ILE A 91 -18.94 1.30 1.25
CA ILE A 91 -18.46 1.67 2.59
C ILE A 91 -19.49 1.31 3.67
N SER A 92 -20.76 1.67 3.44
CA SER A 92 -21.83 1.40 4.39
C SER A 92 -21.98 -0.09 4.75
N ILE A 93 -21.87 -0.98 3.75
CA ILE A 93 -21.94 -2.44 3.94
C ILE A 93 -20.69 -2.95 4.67
N LEU A 94 -19.53 -2.46 4.26
CA LEU A 94 -18.24 -2.87 4.79
C LEU A 94 -18.05 -2.45 6.25
N ASP A 95 -18.52 -1.25 6.62
CA ASP A 95 -18.46 -0.77 7.99
C ASP A 95 -19.34 -1.61 8.92
N GLU A 96 -20.56 -1.96 8.49
CA GLU A 96 -21.47 -2.82 9.27
C GLU A 96 -20.83 -4.17 9.61
N ILE A 97 -20.20 -4.84 8.64
CA ILE A 97 -19.54 -6.14 8.88
C ILE A 97 -18.20 -6.02 9.63
N SER A 98 -17.57 -4.85 9.62
CA SER A 98 -16.35 -4.60 10.38
C SER A 98 -16.62 -4.66 11.89
N GLN A 99 -17.82 -4.23 12.30
CA GLN A 99 -18.31 -4.25 13.67
C GLN A 99 -18.81 -5.63 14.13
N ASP A 100 -18.92 -6.61 13.22
CA ASP A 100 -19.36 -7.96 13.59
C ASP A 100 -18.35 -8.62 14.55
N PRO A 101 -18.81 -9.14 15.72
CA PRO A 101 -17.93 -9.78 16.70
C PRO A 101 -17.28 -11.07 16.17
N ASN A 102 -17.88 -11.71 15.16
CA ASN A 102 -17.34 -12.92 14.52
C ASN A 102 -16.35 -12.58 13.39
N CYS A 103 -16.11 -11.29 13.10
CA CYS A 103 -15.18 -10.90 12.04
C CYS A 103 -13.73 -11.24 12.41
N PRO A 104 -13.05 -12.13 11.65
CA PRO A 104 -11.65 -12.44 11.89
C PRO A 104 -10.78 -11.18 11.76
N LEU A 105 -9.76 -11.05 12.60
CA LEU A 105 -8.88 -9.88 12.62
C LEU A 105 -8.32 -9.54 11.23
N TYR A 106 -7.84 -10.55 10.49
CA TYR A 106 -7.27 -10.33 9.16
C TYR A 106 -8.30 -9.78 8.16
N ALA A 107 -9.57 -10.22 8.26
CA ALA A 107 -10.64 -9.76 7.40
C ALA A 107 -11.01 -8.32 7.75
N ARG A 108 -11.07 -7.99 9.05
CA ARG A 108 -11.29 -6.62 9.53
C ARG A 108 -10.21 -5.65 9.04
N THR A 109 -8.92 -6.04 9.09
CA THR A 109 -7.83 -5.21 8.56
C THR A 109 -7.96 -4.98 7.05
N LYS A 110 -8.33 -6.02 6.29
CA LYS A 110 -8.58 -5.87 4.84
C LYS A 110 -9.77 -4.96 4.56
N ILE A 111 -10.87 -5.12 5.30
CA ILE A 111 -12.05 -4.28 5.20
C ILE A 111 -11.69 -2.82 5.48
N TRP A 112 -10.93 -2.56 6.55
CA TRP A 112 -10.50 -1.21 6.92
C TRP A 112 -9.65 -0.55 5.82
N ASN A 113 -8.66 -1.26 5.29
CA ASN A 113 -7.86 -0.78 4.15
C ASN A 113 -8.76 -0.46 2.94
N THR A 114 -9.72 -1.35 2.65
CA THR A 114 -10.66 -1.17 1.54
C THR A 114 -11.53 0.07 1.73
N VAL A 115 -12.03 0.32 2.96
CA VAL A 115 -12.82 1.51 3.29
C VAL A 115 -11.99 2.77 3.07
N SER A 116 -10.74 2.81 3.53
CA SER A 116 -9.85 3.97 3.30
C SER A 116 -9.62 4.25 1.82
N LEU A 117 -9.49 3.22 0.98
CA LEU A 117 -9.39 3.40 -0.48
C LEU A 117 -10.70 3.85 -1.12
N LEU A 118 -11.84 3.43 -0.58
CA LEU A 118 -13.14 3.87 -1.08
C LEU A 118 -13.43 5.33 -0.71
N GLU A 119 -12.93 5.81 0.42
CA GLU A 119 -13.05 7.21 0.86
C GLU A 119 -12.35 8.16 -0.11
N THR A 120 -11.18 7.79 -0.66
CA THR A 120 -10.45 8.62 -1.64
C THR A 120 -11.18 8.77 -2.98
N ILE A 121 -12.14 7.89 -3.29
CA ILE A 121 -12.98 7.95 -4.50
C ILE A 121 -14.27 8.72 -4.24
N GLN A 122 -14.69 8.78 -2.97
CA GLN A 122 -15.92 9.44 -2.56
C GLN A 122 -15.74 10.95 -2.39
N ASP A 123 -14.59 11.38 -1.85
CA ASP A 123 -14.20 12.79 -1.67
C ASP A 123 -13.86 13.47 -3.02
#